data_AF-A0A7I8D5R4-F1
#
_entry.id   AF-A0A7I8D5R4-F1
#
_cell.length_a   1.000
_cell.length_b   1.000
_cell.length_c   1.000
_cell.angle_alpha   90.00
_cell.angle_beta   90.00
_cell.angle_gamma   90.00
#
_symmetry.space_group_name_H-M   'P 1'
#
loop_
_entity.id
_entity.type
_entity.pdbx_description
1 polymer ?
#
loop_
_entity_poly.entity_id
_entity_poly.type
_entity_poly.pdbx_seq_one_letter_code
_entity_poly.pdbx_strand_id
1 'polypeptide(L)' 'MENLDLVSEFVLINSYLQAVKYGLEEEFTNMLFEEIERRGLELPEVTK' A
#
# COMPACT_ATOMS: atom_id res chain seq x y z
N MET A 1 -7.47 -1.88 -15.42
CA MET A 1 -6.29 -1.25 -14.79
C MET A 1 -6.82 -0.14 -13.91
N GLU A 2 -6.94 -0.40 -12.62
CA GLU A 2 -7.33 0.63 -11.66
C GLU A 2 -6.16 1.61 -11.53
N ASN A 3 -6.43 2.89 -11.77
CA ASN A 3 -5.38 3.89 -11.81
C ASN A 3 -5.16 4.43 -10.40
N LEU A 4 -4.17 3.87 -9.69
CA LEU A 4 -3.80 4.33 -8.36
C LEU A 4 -3.15 5.72 -8.38
N ASP A 5 -2.72 6.26 -9.53
CA ASP A 5 -2.00 7.55 -9.66
C ASP A 5 -2.70 8.72 -8.94
N LEU A 6 -4.02 8.69 -8.79
CA LEU A 6 -4.81 9.74 -8.14
C LEU A 6 -4.96 9.56 -6.63
N VAL A 7 -4.59 8.40 -6.08
CA VAL A 7 -4.65 8.11 -4.65
C VAL A 7 -3.56 8.88 -3.94
N SER A 8 -3.91 9.64 -2.90
CA SER A 8 -2.92 10.34 -2.06
C SER A 8 -1.98 9.34 -1.38
N GLU A 9 -0.73 9.74 -1.15
CA GLU A 9 0.30 8.93 -0.47
C GLU A 9 -0.19 8.38 0.87
N PHE A 10 -0.85 9.21 1.68
CA PHE A 10 -1.43 8.82 2.96
C PHE A 10 -2.45 7.68 2.83
N VAL A 11 -3.36 7.79 1.85
CA VAL A 11 -4.39 6.78 1.62
C VAL A 11 -3.75 5.49 1.10
N LEU A 12 -2.78 5.57 0.19
CA LEU A 12 -2.08 4.42 -0.37
C LEU A 12 -1.35 3.63 0.74
N ILE A 13 -0.51 4.31 1.53
CA ILE A 13 0.25 3.71 2.62
C ILE A 13 -0.69 3.11 3.68
N ASN A 14 -1.71 3.86 4.11
CA ASN A 14 -2.65 3.34 5.11
C ASN A 14 -3.42 2.12 4.59
N SER A 15 -3.82 2.13 3.31
CA SER A 15 -4.51 0.99 2.70
C SER A 15 -3.64 -0.26 2.69
N TYR A 16 -2.35 -0.12 2.35
CA TYR A 16 -1.39 -1.22 2.43
C TYR A 16 -1.24 -1.75 3.86
N LEU A 17 -1.08 -0.86 4.85
CA LEU A 17 -0.95 -1.27 6.25
C LEU A 17 -2.19 -1.98 6.78
N GLN A 18 -3.40 -1.51 6.44
CA GLN A 18 -4.64 -2.20 6.80
C GLN A 18 -4.74 -3.56 6.08
N ALA A 19 -4.35 -3.64 4.80
CA ALA A 19 -4.37 -4.88 4.04
C ALA A 19 -3.51 -5.97 4.67
N VAL A 20 -2.27 -5.62 5.05
CA VAL A 20 -1.36 -6.51 5.80
C VAL A 20 -1.94 -6.88 7.15
N LYS A 21 -2.44 -5.90 7.91
CA LYS A 21 -2.99 -6.12 9.27
C LYS A 21 -4.17 -7.07 9.29
N TYR A 22 -5.07 -6.97 8.31
CA TYR A 22 -6.28 -7.78 8.24
C TYR A 22 -6.12 -9.05 7.41
N GLY A 23 -4.95 -9.28 6.81
CA GLY A 23 -4.72 -10.43 5.94
C GLY A 23 -5.64 -10.42 4.72
N LEU A 24 -5.77 -9.26 4.07
CA LEU A 24 -6.53 -9.15 2.82
C LEU A 24 -5.83 -9.93 1.70
N GLU A 25 -6.51 -10.06 0.56
CA GLU A 25 -6.03 -10.78 -0.60
C GLU A 25 -4.61 -10.35 -1.00
N GLU A 26 -3.77 -11.34 -1.31
CA GLU A 26 -2.35 -11.15 -1.61
C GLU A 26 -2.16 -10.29 -2.88
N GLU A 27 -2.98 -10.51 -3.91
CA GLU A 27 -2.93 -9.74 -5.16
C GLU A 27 -3.20 -8.24 -4.91
N PHE A 28 -4.22 -7.94 -4.11
CA PHE A 28 -4.54 -6.56 -3.72
C PHE A 28 -3.40 -5.92 -2.90
N THR A 29 -2.86 -6.67 -1.95
CA THR A 29 -1.78 -6.19 -1.09
C THR A 29 -0.50 -5.91 -1.89
N ASN A 30 -0.17 -6.78 -2.85
CA ASN A 30 0.98 -6.62 -3.74
C ASN A 30 0.80 -5.43 -4.68
N MET A 31 -0.39 -5.22 -5.22
CA MET A 31 -0.67 -4.05 -6.08
C MET A 31 -0.41 -2.72 -5.34
N LEU A 32 -0.82 -2.62 -4.07
CA LEU A 32 -0.55 -1.44 -3.26
C LEU A 32 0.94 -1.27 -2.97
N PHE A 33 1.65 -2.38 -2.70
CA PHE A 33 3.08 -2.36 -2.43
C PHE A 33 3.90 -1.93 -3.66
N GLU A 34 3.62 -2.50 -4.82
CA GLU A 34 4.28 -2.13 -6.08
C GLU A 34 4.10 -0.64 -6.39
N GLU A 35 2.92 -0.09 -6.11
CA GLU A 35 2.65 1.33 -6.31
C GLU A 35 3.41 2.22 -5.32
N ILE A 36 3.58 1.77 -4.07
CA ILE A 36 4.41 2.43 -3.05
C ILE A 36 5.88 2.45 -3.48
N GLU A 37 6.41 1.31 -3.95
CA GLU A 37 7.77 1.21 -4.46
C GLU A 37 7.99 2.06 -5.71
N ARG A 38 7.04 2.03 -6.66
CA ARG A 38 7.08 2.84 -7.89
C ARG A 38 7.16 4.34 -7.60
N ARG A 39 6.49 4.80 -6.54
CA ARG A 39 6.52 6.20 -6.08
C ARG A 39 7.70 6.54 -5.17
N GLY A 40 8.46 5.54 -4.71
CA GLY A 40 9.56 5.74 -3.77
C GLY A 40 9.10 6.23 -2.39
N LEU A 41 7.92 5.81 -1.94
CA LEU A 41 7.39 6.20 -0.63
C LEU A 41 7.94 5.29 0.46
N GLU A 42 8.29 5.87 1.61
CA GLU A 42 8.74 5.11 2.77
C GLU A 42 7.54 4.54 3.54
N LEU A 43 7.62 3.25 3.86
CA LEU A 43 6.69 2.62 4.79
C LEU A 43 7.10 2.96 6.23
N PRO A 44 6.15 3.32 7.11
CA PRO A 44 6.47 3.53 8.52
C PRO A 44 6.98 2.22 9.13
N GLU A 45 8.01 2.31 9.97
CA GLU A 45 8.49 1.17 10.73
C GLU A 45 7.36 0.59 11.58
N VAL A 46 6.95 -0.64 11.27
CA VAL A 46 6.00 -1.38 12.08
C VAL A 46 6.80 -1.99 13.24
N THR A 47 7.09 -1.20 14.28
CA THR A 47 7.59 -1.74 15.55
C THR A 47 6.53 -2.67 16.15
N LYS A 48 6.89 -3.94 16.28
CA LYS A 48 6.07 -5.02 16.87
C LYS A 48 5.81 -4.79 18.36
#